data_AF-A0A093G5E3-F1
#
_entry.id   AF-A0A093G5E3-F1
#
_cell.length_a   1.000
_cell.length_b   1.000
_cell.length_c   1.000
_cell.angle_alpha   90.00
_cell.angle_beta   90.00
_cell.angle_gamma   90.00
#
_symmetry.space_group_name_H-M   'P 1'
#
loop_
_entity.id
_entity.type
_entity.pdbx_description
1 polymer ?
#
loop_
_entity_poly.entity_id
_entity_poly.type
_entity_poly.pdbx_seq_one_letter_code
_entity_poly.pdbx_strand_id
1 'polypeptide(L)'
;VNEWSLKIRKEMRVIDRQIRDIQREEEKVKRSIKEAARKGQREACVILAKELLRSRRAVAKLYASRAHMNSVLMGMKNQLAVLRVAGSLQKSTEVMKAMQNLVKIPEIQATMRELSKEMMKAGIIEEMLEDTFEGLEDQEEMEEEAEMEIDKILFEITADRAGKAPEKETPQPLWAACS
;
A
#
# COMPACT_ATOMS: atom_id res chain seq x y z
N VAL A 1 10.51 1.69 25.56
CA VAL A 1 9.22 2.16 24.98
C VAL A 1 9.30 3.49 24.24
N ASN A 2 9.80 4.58 24.85
CA ASN A 2 9.91 5.88 24.15
C ASN A 2 10.81 5.79 22.91
N GLU A 3 11.95 5.12 23.00
CA GLU A 3 12.86 4.90 21.87
C GLU A 3 12.20 4.14 20.71
N TRP A 4 11.55 3.01 20.99
CA TRP A 4 10.79 2.26 19.97
C TRP A 4 9.71 3.11 19.30
N SER A 5 9.02 3.93 20.09
CA SER A 5 8.00 4.86 19.58
C SER A 5 8.60 5.94 18.66
N LEU A 6 9.86 6.33 18.86
CA LEU A 6 10.57 7.25 17.97
C LEU A 6 11.02 6.55 16.68
N LYS A 7 11.57 5.34 16.79
CA LYS A 7 11.95 4.50 15.64
C LYS A 7 10.74 4.27 14.72
N ILE A 8 9.59 3.82 15.25
CA ILE A 8 8.36 3.60 14.47
C ILE A 8 7.89 4.89 13.78
N ARG A 9 7.88 6.03 14.48
CA ARG A 9 7.50 7.32 13.86
C ARG A 9 8.46 7.74 12.76
N LYS A 10 9.74 7.38 12.84
CA LYS A 10 10.70 7.64 11.76
C LYS A 10 10.33 6.83 10.51
N GLU A 11 10.05 5.54 10.68
CA GLU A 11 9.65 4.64 9.58
C GLU A 11 8.30 5.03 8.96
N MET A 12 7.34 5.51 9.77
CA MET A 12 6.09 6.09 9.25
C MET A 12 6.34 7.22 8.24
N ARG A 13 7.36 8.05 8.47
CA ARG A 13 7.73 9.14 7.54
C ARG A 13 8.43 8.62 6.29
N VAL A 14 9.10 7.46 6.36
CA VAL A 14 9.69 6.79 5.18
C VAL A 14 8.55 6.32 4.27
N ILE A 15 7.57 5.61 4.83
CA ILE A 15 6.39 5.15 4.10
C ILE A 15 5.60 6.34 3.51
N ASP A 16 5.42 7.44 4.26
CA ASP A 16 4.76 8.65 3.73
C ASP A 16 5.52 9.31 2.57
N ARG A 17 6.85 9.20 2.55
CA ARG A 17 7.63 9.69 1.41
C ARG A 17 7.42 8.79 0.20
N GLN A 18 7.47 7.48 0.39
CA GLN A 18 7.29 6.50 -0.68
C GLN A 18 5.91 6.58 -1.32
N ILE A 19 4.84 6.71 -0.51
CA ILE A 19 3.49 6.94 -1.01
C ILE A 19 3.47 8.17 -1.93
N ARG A 20 4.05 9.29 -1.49
CA ARG A 20 4.11 10.52 -2.30
C ARG A 20 4.97 10.37 -3.55
N ASP A 21 6.05 9.61 -3.48
CA ASP A 21 6.94 9.37 -4.62
C ASP A 21 6.23 8.53 -5.69
N ILE A 22 5.55 7.46 -5.29
CA ILE A 22 4.76 6.61 -6.19
C ILE A 22 3.61 7.42 -6.80
N GLN A 23 2.83 8.15 -5.99
CA GLN A 23 1.73 8.98 -6.49
C GLN A 23 2.20 10.04 -7.50
N ARG A 24 3.39 10.63 -7.30
CA ARG A 24 3.97 11.55 -8.30
C ARG A 24 4.30 10.87 -9.61
N GLU A 25 4.76 9.61 -9.56
CA GLU A 25 5.03 8.82 -10.76
C GLU A 25 3.74 8.37 -11.45
N GLU A 26 2.70 7.99 -10.69
CA GLU A 26 1.38 7.69 -11.23
C GLU A 26 0.82 8.86 -12.06
N GLU A 27 1.01 10.10 -11.62
CA GLU A 27 0.59 11.28 -12.38
C GLU A 27 1.34 11.47 -13.71
N LYS A 28 2.57 10.96 -13.83
CA LYS A 28 3.30 10.93 -15.11
C LYS A 28 2.81 9.78 -16.00
N VAL A 29 2.53 8.61 -15.41
CA VAL A 29 1.97 7.46 -16.13
C VAL A 29 0.59 7.83 -16.69
N LYS A 30 -0.29 8.47 -15.91
CA LYS A 30 -1.60 8.97 -16.39
C LYS A 30 -1.46 9.91 -17.59
N ARG A 31 -0.49 10.84 -17.57
CA ARG A 31 -0.21 11.71 -18.72
C ARG A 31 0.25 10.92 -19.94
N SER A 32 1.11 9.93 -19.74
CA SER A 32 1.61 9.05 -20.79
C SER A 32 0.50 8.21 -21.42
N ILE A 33 -0.44 7.68 -20.61
CA ILE A 33 -1.65 6.99 -21.09
C ILE A 33 -2.49 7.91 -21.97
N LYS A 34 -2.74 9.15 -21.52
CA LYS A 34 -3.49 10.15 -22.30
C LYS A 34 -2.81 10.46 -23.64
N GLU A 35 -1.48 10.52 -23.68
CA GLU A 35 -0.72 10.75 -24.91
C GLU A 35 -0.74 9.55 -25.86
N ALA A 36 -0.49 8.34 -25.34
CA ALA A 36 -0.55 7.09 -26.11
C ALA A 36 -1.93 6.87 -26.73
N ALA A 37 -3.00 7.16 -25.98
CA ALA A 37 -4.37 7.07 -26.44
C ALA A 37 -4.65 8.03 -27.62
N ARG A 38 -4.08 9.25 -27.61
CA ARG A 38 -4.21 10.20 -28.73
C ARG A 38 -3.51 9.72 -30.00
N LYS A 39 -2.44 8.94 -29.85
CA LYS A 39 -1.67 8.38 -30.97
C LYS A 39 -2.25 7.05 -31.47
N GLY A 40 -3.36 6.57 -30.90
CA GLY A 40 -3.94 5.27 -31.25
C GLY A 40 -3.09 4.07 -30.82
N GLN A 41 -2.12 4.26 -29.91
CA GLN A 41 -1.18 3.21 -29.50
C GLN A 41 -1.80 2.32 -28.42
N ARG A 42 -2.68 1.39 -28.84
CA ARG A 42 -3.43 0.53 -27.92
C ARG A 42 -2.54 -0.30 -26.98
N GLU A 43 -1.53 -0.97 -27.52
CA GLU A 43 -0.63 -1.82 -26.71
C GLU A 43 0.09 -1.01 -25.63
N ALA A 44 0.56 0.20 -25.96
CA ALA A 44 1.20 1.10 -25.01
C ALA A 44 0.23 1.54 -23.90
N CYS A 45 -1.04 1.83 -24.23
CA CYS A 45 -2.07 2.12 -23.23
C CYS A 45 -2.27 0.97 -22.25
N VAL A 46 -2.36 -0.26 -22.73
CA VAL A 46 -2.54 -1.47 -21.89
C VAL A 46 -1.35 -1.67 -20.95
N ILE A 47 -0.12 -1.55 -21.46
CA ILE A 47 1.09 -1.69 -20.64
C ILE A 47 1.16 -0.62 -19.55
N LEU A 48 0.90 0.64 -19.90
CA LEU A 48 0.91 1.75 -18.95
C LEU A 48 -0.23 1.65 -17.92
N ALA A 49 -1.40 1.15 -18.31
CA ALA A 49 -2.51 0.91 -17.39
C ALA A 49 -2.19 -0.22 -16.41
N LYS A 50 -1.55 -1.32 -16.86
CA LYS A 50 -1.02 -2.38 -15.98
C LYS A 50 -0.04 -1.82 -14.95
N GLU A 51 0.85 -0.93 -15.36
CA GLU A 51 1.82 -0.30 -14.44
C GLU A 51 1.15 0.63 -13.42
N LEU A 52 0.14 1.40 -13.86
CA LEU A 52 -0.65 2.23 -12.96
C LEU A 52 -1.42 1.39 -11.93
N LEU A 53 -1.97 0.26 -12.34
CA LEU A 53 -2.67 -0.67 -11.46
C LEU A 53 -1.72 -1.23 -10.39
N ARG A 54 -0.53 -1.69 -10.80
CA ARG A 54 0.53 -2.13 -9.87
C ARG A 54 0.91 -1.03 -8.88
N SER A 55 1.06 0.20 -9.34
CA SER A 55 1.36 1.36 -8.49
C SER A 55 0.26 1.60 -7.45
N ARG A 56 -1.01 1.56 -7.85
CA ARG A 56 -2.17 1.70 -6.93
C ARG A 56 -2.16 0.60 -5.85
N ARG A 57 -1.90 -0.65 -6.23
CA ARG A 57 -1.79 -1.78 -5.29
C ARG A 57 -0.61 -1.61 -4.33
N ALA A 58 0.54 -1.14 -4.82
CA ALA A 58 1.68 -0.81 -3.96
C ALA A 58 1.35 0.28 -2.94
N VAL A 59 0.67 1.36 -3.36
CA VAL A 59 0.21 2.43 -2.46
C VAL A 59 -0.78 1.90 -1.41
N ALA A 60 -1.73 1.05 -1.80
CA ALA A 60 -2.67 0.42 -0.86
C ALA A 60 -1.95 -0.38 0.23
N LYS A 61 -0.95 -1.20 -0.15
CA LYS A 61 -0.10 -1.96 0.78
C LYS A 61 0.69 -1.05 1.73
N LEU A 62 1.22 0.06 1.23
CA LEU A 62 1.92 1.05 2.07
C LEU A 62 0.97 1.72 3.08
N TYR A 63 -0.29 2.00 2.71
CA TYR A 63 -1.30 2.51 3.65
C TYR A 63 -1.68 1.47 4.72
N ALA A 64 -1.84 0.20 4.35
CA ALA A 64 -2.07 -0.88 5.31
C ALA A 64 -0.88 -0.99 6.29
N SER A 65 0.35 -0.90 5.79
CA SER A 65 1.56 -0.87 6.60
C SER A 65 1.58 0.32 7.56
N ARG A 66 1.15 1.50 7.10
CA ARG A 66 0.99 2.69 7.96
C ARG A 66 -0.02 2.46 9.09
N ALA A 67 -1.14 1.80 8.79
CA ALA A 67 -2.13 1.44 9.80
C ALA A 67 -1.57 0.46 10.85
N HIS A 68 -0.81 -0.56 10.42
CA HIS A 68 -0.12 -1.46 11.35
C HIS A 68 0.89 -0.72 12.24
N MET A 69 1.67 0.23 11.72
CA MET A 69 2.57 1.06 12.54
C MET A 69 1.82 1.89 13.59
N ASN A 70 0.64 2.44 13.23
CA ASN A 70 -0.22 3.15 14.17
C ASN A 70 -0.72 2.22 15.29
N SER A 71 -1.12 0.99 14.96
CA SER A 71 -1.51 -0.03 15.95
C SER A 71 -0.38 -0.32 16.93
N VAL A 72 0.85 -0.56 16.44
CA VAL A 72 2.03 -0.75 17.31
C VAL A 72 2.26 0.48 18.19
N LEU A 73 2.13 1.70 17.65
CA LEU A 73 2.32 2.93 18.41
C LEU A 73 1.29 3.08 19.55
N MET A 74 0.02 2.71 19.30
CA MET A 74 -1.00 2.68 20.34
C MET A 74 -0.70 1.62 21.39
N GLY A 75 -0.26 0.44 20.98
CA GLY A 75 0.21 -0.60 21.89
C GLY A 75 1.36 -0.12 22.77
N MET A 76 2.34 0.60 22.21
CA MET A 76 3.44 1.21 23.00
C MET A 76 2.93 2.25 24.01
N LYS A 77 1.95 3.08 23.62
CA LYS A 77 1.33 4.04 24.53
C LYS A 77 0.61 3.33 25.68
N ASN A 78 -0.07 2.22 25.39
CA ASN A 78 -0.68 1.37 26.40
C ASN A 78 0.39 0.79 27.34
N GLN A 79 1.49 0.26 26.80
CA GLN A 79 2.60 -0.27 27.61
C GLN A 79 3.22 0.79 28.55
N LEU A 80 3.31 2.06 28.14
CA LEU A 80 3.73 3.14 29.04
C LEU A 80 2.75 3.36 30.20
N ALA A 81 1.45 3.26 29.95
CA ALA A 81 0.44 3.39 31.01
C ALA A 81 0.52 2.20 31.99
N VAL A 82 0.64 0.98 31.46
CA VAL A 82 0.84 -0.24 32.24
C VAL A 82 2.11 -0.15 33.10
N LEU A 83 3.24 0.28 32.51
CA LEU A 83 4.49 0.51 33.26
C LEU A 83 4.33 1.47 34.43
N ARG A 84 3.54 2.55 34.28
CA ARG A 84 3.32 3.53 35.36
C ARG A 84 2.45 3.00 36.49
N VAL A 85 1.50 2.13 36.18
CA VAL A 85 0.53 1.62 37.15
C VAL A 85 1.03 0.32 37.79
N ALA A 86 1.46 -0.64 36.97
CA ALA A 86 1.86 -1.97 37.39
C ALA A 86 3.38 -2.14 37.60
N GLY A 87 4.20 -1.18 37.14
CA GLY A 87 5.66 -1.23 37.28
C GLY A 87 6.36 -2.20 36.33
N SER A 88 5.62 -2.89 35.45
CA SER A 88 6.14 -3.90 34.53
C SER A 88 5.54 -3.76 33.13
N LEU A 89 6.20 -4.38 32.15
CA LEU A 89 5.66 -4.52 30.79
C LEU A 89 4.76 -5.76 30.73
N GLN A 90 3.74 -5.71 29.87
CA GLN A 90 2.83 -6.82 29.64
C GLN A 90 2.90 -7.28 28.18
N LYS A 91 2.64 -8.56 27.97
CA LYS A 91 2.51 -9.14 26.63
C LYS A 91 1.31 -8.52 25.90
N SER A 92 1.47 -8.29 24.59
CA SER A 92 0.43 -7.73 23.72
C SER A 92 0.40 -8.48 22.39
N THR A 93 -0.64 -9.28 22.21
CA THR A 93 -0.91 -10.02 20.98
C THR A 93 -1.24 -9.09 19.81
N GLU A 94 -1.86 -7.94 20.06
CA GLU A 94 -2.13 -6.92 19.04
C GLU A 94 -0.84 -6.32 18.47
N VAL A 95 0.09 -5.93 19.34
CA VAL A 95 1.41 -5.42 18.92
C VAL A 95 2.17 -6.50 18.15
N MET A 96 2.11 -7.75 18.60
CA MET A 96 2.73 -8.89 17.94
C MET A 96 2.20 -9.08 16.51
N LYS A 97 0.87 -9.14 16.33
CA LYS A 97 0.24 -9.28 15.01
C LYS A 97 0.57 -8.13 14.07
N ALA A 98 0.49 -6.89 14.58
CA ALA A 98 0.82 -5.72 13.77
C ALA A 98 2.30 -5.72 13.35
N MET A 99 3.22 -6.10 14.24
CA MET A 99 4.65 -6.21 13.93
C MET A 99 4.93 -7.30 12.89
N GLN A 100 4.23 -8.43 12.94
CA GLN A 100 4.37 -9.52 11.97
C GLN A 100 4.04 -9.09 10.54
N ASN A 101 3.06 -8.21 10.35
CA ASN A 101 2.76 -7.66 9.02
C ASN A 101 3.80 -6.63 8.57
N LEU A 102 4.37 -5.87 9.51
CA LEU A 102 5.37 -4.84 9.22
C LEU A 102 6.73 -5.42 8.79
N VAL A 103 7.13 -6.58 9.31
CA VAL A 103 8.41 -7.23 8.92
C VAL A 103 8.40 -7.74 7.47
N LYS A 104 7.24 -7.79 6.82
CA LYS A 104 7.08 -8.19 5.41
C LYS A 104 7.27 -7.03 4.42
N ILE A 105 7.40 -5.80 4.91
CA ILE A 105 7.46 -4.58 4.09
C ILE A 105 8.92 -4.23 3.80
N PRO A 106 9.41 -4.39 2.55
CA PRO A 106 10.84 -4.30 2.23
C PRO A 106 11.51 -3.01 2.72
N GLU A 107 10.79 -1.90 2.69
CA GLU A 107 11.32 -0.57 2.94
C GLU A 107 11.59 -0.30 4.43
N ILE A 108 10.93 -1.04 5.32
CA ILE A 108 11.07 -0.92 6.79
C ILE A 108 11.47 -2.25 7.44
N GLN A 109 11.60 -3.32 6.66
CA GLN A 109 11.80 -4.71 7.11
C GLN A 109 12.94 -4.85 8.12
N ALA A 110 14.11 -4.25 7.84
CA ALA A 110 15.28 -4.36 8.71
C ALA A 110 15.00 -3.77 10.11
N THR A 111 14.43 -2.56 10.15
CA THR A 111 14.11 -1.87 11.40
C THR A 111 13.01 -2.57 12.18
N MET A 112 11.98 -3.09 11.51
CA MET A 112 10.86 -3.78 12.15
C MET A 112 11.30 -5.14 12.71
N ARG A 113 12.22 -5.84 12.04
CA ARG A 113 12.82 -7.07 12.55
C ARG A 113 13.65 -6.82 13.82
N GLU A 114 14.44 -5.75 13.83
CA GLU A 114 15.20 -5.34 15.01
C GLU A 114 14.27 -4.99 16.17
N LEU A 115 13.27 -4.15 15.93
CA LEU A 115 12.25 -3.77 16.92
C LEU A 115 11.50 -4.98 17.46
N SER A 116 11.11 -5.93 16.60
CA SER A 116 10.49 -7.18 17.01
C SER A 116 11.38 -7.93 18.00
N LYS A 117 12.67 -8.08 17.68
CA LYS A 117 13.64 -8.76 18.56
C LYS A 117 13.83 -8.05 19.90
N GLU A 118 13.87 -6.72 19.91
CA GLU A 118 13.94 -5.92 21.15
C GLU A 118 12.66 -6.05 21.99
N MET A 119 11.48 -5.98 21.36
CA MET A 119 10.19 -6.13 22.04
C MET A 119 9.97 -7.53 22.60
N MET A 120 10.49 -8.56 21.92
CA MET A 120 10.46 -9.95 22.38
C MET A 120 11.30 -10.12 23.64
N LYS A 121 12.54 -9.62 23.63
CA LYS A 121 13.42 -9.61 24.81
C LYS A 121 12.82 -8.85 25.99
N ALA A 122 12.07 -7.79 25.71
CA ALA A 122 11.39 -6.99 26.73
C ALA A 122 10.08 -7.63 27.23
N GLY A 123 9.67 -8.79 26.71
CA GLY A 123 8.46 -9.50 27.12
C GLY A 123 7.15 -8.87 26.63
N ILE A 124 7.20 -7.96 25.65
CA ILE A 124 6.00 -7.34 25.08
C ILE A 124 5.36 -8.22 24.02
N ILE A 125 6.18 -8.93 23.25
CA ILE A 125 5.70 -9.90 22.25
C ILE A 125 6.28 -11.27 22.56
N GLU A 126 5.55 -12.31 22.18
CA GLU A 126 6.00 -13.69 22.32
C GLU A 126 6.92 -14.09 21.15
N GLU A 127 7.63 -15.21 21.29
CA GLU A 127 8.30 -15.83 20.15
C GLU A 127 7.26 -16.10 19.07
N MET A 128 7.37 -15.40 17.95
CA MET A 128 6.50 -15.65 16.81
C MET A 128 6.86 -17.02 16.27
N LEU A 129 5.98 -18.00 16.44
CA LEU A 129 5.93 -19.13 15.52
C LEU A 129 5.64 -18.54 14.15
N GLU A 130 6.54 -18.80 13.21
CA GLU A 130 6.44 -18.35 11.82
C GLU A 130 5.33 -19.16 11.12
N ASP A 131 4.09 -19.02 11.59
CA ASP A 131 2.92 -19.64 10.97
C ASP A 131 2.60 -18.82 9.71
N THR A 132 3.18 -19.30 8.62
CA THR A 132 3.18 -18.74 7.26
C THR A 132 1.82 -18.81 6.54
N PHE A 133 0.68 -18.54 7.20
CA PHE A 133 -0.63 -18.86 6.59
C PHE A 133 -1.67 -17.75 6.40
N GLU A 134 -1.48 -16.51 6.86
CA GLU A 134 -2.51 -15.45 6.70
C GLU A 134 -2.13 -14.29 5.75
N GLY A 135 -1.20 -14.49 4.81
CA GLY A 135 -0.74 -13.39 3.92
C GLY A 135 -0.74 -13.67 2.43
N LEU A 136 -1.16 -14.86 2.00
CA LEU A 136 -1.16 -15.28 0.59
C LEU A 136 -2.53 -15.08 -0.10
N GLU A 137 -3.53 -14.53 0.58
CA GLU A 137 -4.85 -14.27 -0.03
C GLU A 137 -4.82 -13.14 -1.09
N ASP A 138 -3.73 -12.37 -1.19
CA ASP A 138 -3.63 -11.22 -2.12
C ASP A 138 -2.79 -11.47 -3.38
N GLN A 139 -2.31 -12.69 -3.65
CA GLN A 139 -1.43 -12.95 -4.81
C GLN A 139 -2.03 -13.80 -5.94
N GLU A 140 -3.09 -14.58 -5.71
CA GLU A 140 -3.54 -15.59 -6.69
C GLU A 140 -4.91 -15.32 -7.37
N GLU A 141 -5.71 -14.33 -6.96
CA GLU A 141 -7.00 -14.01 -7.62
C GLU A 141 -6.90 -13.11 -8.88
N MET A 142 -5.69 -12.88 -9.39
CA MET A 142 -5.34 -11.58 -9.96
C MET A 142 -5.16 -11.50 -11.49
N GLU A 143 -5.56 -12.49 -12.27
CA GLU A 143 -5.39 -12.46 -13.74
C GLU A 143 -6.66 -12.05 -14.50
N GLU A 144 -7.83 -12.63 -14.23
CA GLU A 144 -9.08 -12.24 -14.92
C GLU A 144 -9.64 -10.89 -14.41
N GLU A 145 -9.54 -10.61 -13.12
CA GLU A 145 -9.94 -9.31 -12.56
C GLU A 145 -9.04 -8.16 -13.04
N ALA A 146 -7.78 -8.45 -13.37
CA ALA A 146 -6.85 -7.44 -13.85
C ALA A 146 -7.26 -6.86 -15.21
N GLU A 147 -7.80 -7.66 -16.14
CA GLU A 147 -8.20 -7.14 -17.46
C GLU A 147 -9.37 -6.16 -17.38
N MET A 148 -10.40 -6.48 -16.59
CA MET A 148 -11.53 -5.57 -16.34
C MET A 148 -11.08 -4.30 -15.61
N GLU A 149 -10.18 -4.42 -14.63
CA GLU A 149 -9.61 -3.26 -13.92
C GLU A 149 -8.77 -2.38 -14.85
N ILE A 150 -8.01 -2.97 -15.78
CA ILE A 150 -7.23 -2.24 -16.80
C ILE A 150 -8.17 -1.45 -17.70
N ASP A 151 -9.23 -2.08 -18.22
CA ASP A 151 -10.20 -1.41 -19.08
C ASP A 151 -10.91 -0.27 -18.35
N LYS A 152 -11.27 -0.48 -17.08
CA LYS A 152 -11.82 0.57 -16.21
C LYS A 152 -10.85 1.73 -16.02
N ILE A 153 -9.56 1.47 -15.76
CA ILE A 153 -8.52 2.50 -15.63
C ILE A 153 -8.38 3.30 -16.93
N LEU A 154 -8.37 2.61 -18.07
CA LEU A 154 -8.30 3.24 -19.39
C LEU A 154 -9.52 4.13 -19.64
N PHE A 155 -10.72 3.65 -19.27
CA PHE A 155 -11.94 4.43 -19.35
C PHE A 155 -11.88 5.67 -18.43
N GLU A 156 -11.57 5.52 -17.14
CA GLU A 156 -11.45 6.64 -16.18
C GLU A 156 -10.51 7.75 -16.69
N ILE A 157 -9.36 7.37 -17.25
CA ILE A 157 -8.33 8.33 -17.69
C ILE A 157 -8.71 9.00 -19.01
N THR A 158 -9.41 8.31 -19.90
CA THR A 158 -9.77 8.83 -21.23
C THR A 158 -11.14 9.53 -21.23
N ALA A 159 -12.08 9.10 -20.38
CA ALA A 159 -13.42 9.68 -20.22
C ALA A 159 -13.41 11.06 -19.54
N ASP A 160 -12.38 11.37 -18.75
CA ASP A 160 -12.09 12.73 -18.23
C ASP A 160 -11.96 13.78 -19.37
N ARG A 161 -11.87 13.35 -20.63
CA ARG A 161 -11.89 14.20 -21.83
C ARG A 161 -13.24 14.22 -22.56
N ALA A 162 -14.12 13.24 -22.36
CA ALA A 162 -15.43 13.16 -23.02
C ALA A 162 -16.40 14.26 -22.54
N GLY A 163 -16.18 14.82 -21.34
CA GLY A 163 -16.96 15.95 -20.81
C GLY A 163 -16.71 17.32 -21.44
N LYS A 164 -15.97 17.41 -22.57
CA LYS A 164 -15.71 18.69 -23.29
C LYS A 164 -16.13 18.69 -24.76
N ALA A 165 -16.94 17.74 -25.20
CA ALA A 165 -17.61 17.79 -26.51
C ALA A 165 -19.14 17.88 -26.30
N PRO A 166 -19.87 18.71 -27.06
CA PRO A 166 -21.32 18.81 -26.91
C PRO A 166 -21.95 17.45 -27.22
N GLU A 167 -22.80 17.06 -26.28
CA GLU A 167 -23.56 15.82 -26.22
C GLU A 167 -24.32 15.52 -27.52
N LYS A 168 -23.93 14.45 -28.20
CA LYS A 168 -24.83 13.50 -28.87
C LYS A 168 -24.04 12.26 -29.31
N GLU A 169 -24.68 11.12 -29.06
CA GLU A 169 -24.25 9.74 -29.35
C GLU A 169 -23.36 9.10 -28.28
N THR A 170 -23.81 7.93 -27.83
CA THR A 170 -23.24 7.07 -26.79
C THR A 170 -21.72 7.05 -26.81
N PRO A 171 -21.03 7.26 -25.66
CA PRO A 171 -19.57 7.36 -25.64
C PRO A 171 -18.98 5.96 -25.85
N GLN A 172 -18.74 5.61 -27.10
CA GLN A 172 -17.79 4.57 -27.45
C GLN A 172 -16.38 5.09 -27.11
N PRO A 173 -15.54 4.28 -26.47
CA PRO A 173 -14.21 4.72 -26.09
C PRO A 173 -13.41 5.05 -27.35
N LEU A 174 -12.60 6.11 -27.31
CA LEU A 174 -11.82 6.61 -28.46
C LEU A 174 -10.91 5.54 -29.09
N TRP A 175 -10.58 4.46 -28.38
CA TRP A 175 -9.82 3.33 -28.92
C TRP A 175 -10.67 2.36 -29.76
N ALA A 176 -11.99 2.31 -29.57
CA ALA A 176 -12.91 1.45 -30.31
C ALA A 176 -13.24 1.99 -31.71
N ALA A 177 -12.94 3.26 -31.99
CA ALA A 177 -13.22 3.90 -33.28
C ALA A 177 -12.13 3.65 -34.37
N CYS A 178 -11.08 2.89 -34.07
CA CYS A 178 -10.00 2.56 -35.01
C CYS A 178 -10.12 1.11 -35.51
N SER A 179 -11.25 0.77 -36.13
CA SER A 179 -11.41 -0.43 -36.97
C SER A 179 -11.24 -0.07 -38.44
#